data_AF-A0A3Q8VRX7-F1
#
_entry.id   AF-A0A3Q8VRX7-F1
#
_cell.length_a   1.000
_cell.length_b   1.000
_cell.length_c   1.000
_cell.angle_alpha   90.00
_cell.angle_beta   90.00
_cell.angle_gamma   90.00
#
_symmetry.space_group_name_H-M   'P 1'
#
loop_
_entity.id
_entity.type
_entity.pdbx_description
1 polymer ?
#
loop_
_entity_poly.entity_id
_entity_poly.type
_entity_poly.pdbx_seq_one_letter_code
_entity_poly.pdbx_strand_id
1 'polypeptide(L)' 'MIRRREPVPFAFVAEADRFRSNVTPPPRERASFGQLAGRWLLGLTVVAGLVGSLVIGMPALSADQPSPHKQPSQASEGR' A
#
# COMPACT_ATOMS: atom_id res chain seq x y z
N MET A 1 7.28 36.36 -0.97
CA MET A 1 6.73 37.28 0.05
C MET A 1 7.27 36.85 1.41
N ILE A 2 8.16 37.64 2.01
CA ILE A 2 8.78 37.34 3.31
C ILE A 2 7.72 37.57 4.39
N ARG A 3 7.20 36.50 4.98
CA ARG A 3 6.27 36.58 6.10
C ARG A 3 7.10 36.85 7.36
N ARG A 4 7.08 38.08 7.87
CA ARG A 4 7.68 38.42 9.16
C ARG A 4 6.97 37.60 10.23
N ARG A 5 7.69 36.65 10.84
CA ARG A 5 7.21 35.93 12.03
C ARG A 5 7.53 36.81 13.23
N GLU A 6 6.49 37.21 13.93
CA GLU A 6 6.55 38.03 15.13
C GLU A 6 7.22 37.21 16.26
N PRO A 7 8.18 37.77 17.01
CA PRO A 7 8.89 37.04 18.05
C PRO A 7 7.95 36.83 19.24
N VAL A 8 7.41 35.63 19.38
CA VAL A 8 6.65 35.23 20.57
C VAL A 8 7.62 35.04 21.75
N PRO A 9 7.31 35.57 22.95
CA PRO A 9 8.26 35.74 24.05
C PRO A 9 8.74 34.44 24.72
N PHE A 10 8.19 33.28 24.35
CA PHE A 10 8.69 31.97 24.77
C PHE A 10 8.62 31.00 23.58
N ALA A 11 9.37 31.26 22.51
CA ALA A 11 9.67 30.17 21.60
C ALA A 11 10.54 29.15 22.36
N PHE A 12 9.93 28.08 22.87
CA PHE A 12 10.65 26.85 23.20
C PHE A 12 11.13 26.26 21.87
N VAL A 13 12.18 26.87 21.32
CA VAL A 13 13.11 26.12 20.48
C VAL A 13 13.59 25.03 21.42
N ALA A 14 13.09 23.81 21.24
CA ALA A 14 13.58 22.70 22.03
C ALA A 14 15.10 22.71 21.87
N GLU A 15 15.84 22.98 22.95
CA GLU A 15 17.31 22.92 22.97
C GLU A 15 17.79 21.55 22.43
N ALA A 16 16.90 20.55 22.44
CA ALA A 16 17.02 19.25 21.78
C ALA A 16 17.32 19.33 20.26
N ASP A 17 16.82 20.32 19.53
CA ASP A 17 17.13 20.52 18.09
C ASP A 17 18.54 21.09 17.85
N ARG A 18 19.26 21.49 18.92
CA ARG A 18 20.62 22.02 18.86
C ARG A 18 21.66 21.10 19.52
N PHE A 19 21.38 19.82 19.72
CA PHE A 19 22.47 18.86 19.89
C PHE A 19 23.14 18.62 18.53
N ARG A 20 24.12 19.47 18.20
CA ARG A 20 25.10 19.12 17.18
C ARG A 20 25.98 18.02 17.75
N SER A 21 25.65 16.77 17.47
CA SER A 21 26.60 15.68 17.63
C SER A 21 27.86 16.06 16.87
N ASN A 22 29.02 16.12 17.55
CA ASN A 22 30.33 16.34 16.94
C ASN A 22 30.79 15.08 16.15
N VAL A 23 29.82 14.34 15.62
CA VAL A 23 29.97 13.08 14.92
C VAL A 23 29.27 13.30 13.60
N THR A 24 30.05 13.40 12.53
CA THR A 24 29.53 13.35 11.16
C THR A 24 28.68 12.08 11.07
N PRO A 25 27.39 12.16 10.68
CA PRO A 25 26.56 10.98 10.54
C PRO A 25 27.30 9.96 9.68
N PRO A 26 27.41 8.68 10.11
CA PRO A 26 28.10 7.68 9.31
C PRO A 26 27.48 7.63 7.92
N PRO A 27 28.29 7.48 6.85
CA PRO A 27 27.77 7.41 5.50
C PRO A 27 26.76 6.26 5.43
N ARG A 28 25.61 6.53 4.78
CA ARG A 28 24.56 5.53 4.61
C ARG A 28 25.14 4.31 3.92
N GLU A 29 25.09 3.17 4.59
CA GLU A 29 25.56 1.92 4.03
C GLU A 29 24.72 1.57 2.80
N ARG A 30 25.40 1.24 1.69
CA ARG A 30 24.71 0.83 0.47
C ARG A 30 24.16 -0.57 0.70
N ALA A 31 22.91 -0.80 0.29
CA ALA A 31 22.32 -2.13 0.37
C ALA A 31 23.23 -3.16 -0.31
N SER A 32 23.55 -4.23 0.39
CA SER A 32 24.33 -5.33 -0.18
C SER A 32 23.50 -6.06 -1.25
N PHE A 33 24.16 -6.78 -2.15
CA PHE A 33 23.48 -7.59 -3.18
C PHE A 33 22.48 -8.58 -2.56
N GLY A 34 22.84 -9.20 -1.43
CA GLY A 34 21.94 -10.11 -0.72
C GLY A 34 20.69 -9.41 -0.17
N GLN A 35 20.83 -8.17 0.31
CA GLN A 35 19.69 -7.39 0.81
C GLN A 35 18.75 -6.95 -0.32
N LEU A 36 19.30 -6.66 -1.50
CA LEU A 36 18.49 -6.37 -2.68
C LEU A 36 17.77 -7.63 -3.18
N ALA A 37 18.49 -8.75 -3.28
CA ALA A 37 17.93 -10.04 -3.69
C ALA A 37 16.80 -10.50 -2.75
N GLY A 38 16.98 -10.35 -1.44
CA GLY A 38 15.94 -10.67 -0.45
C GLY A 38 14.68 -9.82 -0.60
N ARG A 39 14.84 -8.50 -0.82
CA ARG A 39 13.69 -7.59 -1.05
C ARG A 39 12.92 -7.97 -2.32
N TRP A 40 13.63 -8.33 -3.39
CA TRP A 40 13.01 -8.79 -4.63
C TRP A 40 12.29 -10.13 -4.46
N LEU A 41 12.93 -11.10 -3.82
CA LEU A 41 12.34 -12.42 -3.59
C LEU A 41 11.04 -12.32 -2.78
N LEU A 42 11.05 -11.53 -1.71
CA LEU A 42 9.86 -11.27 -0.90
C LEU A 42 8.74 -10.65 -1.75
N GLY A 43 9.06 -9.58 -2.49
CA GLY A 43 8.09 -8.88 -3.35
C GLY A 43 7.49 -9.81 -4.41
N LEU A 44 8.32 -10.57 -5.11
CA LEU A 44 7.89 -11.50 -6.15
C LEU A 44 7.01 -12.62 -5.58
N THR A 45 7.34 -13.15 -4.41
CA THR A 45 6.54 -14.19 -3.74
C THR A 45 5.14 -13.68 -3.40
N VAL A 46 5.05 -12.47 -2.83
CA VAL A 46 3.75 -11.85 -2.48
C VAL A 46 2.91 -11.62 -3.74
N VAL A 47 3.50 -11.05 -4.79
CA VAL A 47 2.80 -10.81 -6.06
C VAL A 47 2.33 -12.12 -6.68
N ALA A 48 3.18 -13.16 -6.71
CA ALA A 48 2.81 -14.47 -7.24
C ALA A 48 1.65 -15.10 -6.46
N GLY A 49 1.65 -15.00 -5.13
CA GLY A 49 0.55 -15.48 -4.29
C GLY A 49 -0.77 -14.75 -4.57
N LEU A 50 -0.73 -13.43 -4.71
CA LEU A 50 -1.91 -12.62 -5.04
C LEU A 50 -2.47 -12.96 -6.43
N VAL A 51 -1.60 -13.05 -7.44
CA VAL A 51 -1.99 -13.43 -8.80
C VAL A 51 -2.54 -14.85 -8.82
N GLY A 52 -1.89 -15.79 -8.15
CA GLY A 52 -2.35 -17.18 -8.05
C GLY A 52 -3.73 -17.28 -7.40
N SER A 53 -3.95 -16.55 -6.30
CA SER A 53 -5.26 -16.47 -5.64
C SER A 53 -6.33 -15.89 -6.57
N LEU A 54 -6.01 -14.86 -7.35
CA LEU A 54 -6.96 -14.24 -8.28
C LEU A 54 -7.32 -15.19 -9.43
N VAL A 55 -6.33 -15.87 -10.02
CA VAL A 55 -6.56 -16.83 -11.11
C VAL A 55 -7.43 -18.00 -10.63
N ILE A 56 -7.16 -18.52 -9.43
CA ILE A 56 -7.97 -19.60 -8.84
C ILE A 56 -9.36 -19.11 -8.42
N GLY A 57 -9.47 -17.87 -7.95
CA GLY A 57 -10.74 -17.28 -7.49
C GLY A 57 -11.65 -16.76 -8.60
N MET A 58 -11.11 -16.43 -9.78
CA MET A 58 -11.85 -15.87 -10.91
C MET A 58 -13.14 -16.65 -11.28
N PRO A 59 -13.14 -17.99 -11.35
CA PRO A 59 -14.36 -18.76 -11.63
C PRO A 59 -15.49 -18.53 -10.62
N ALA A 60 -15.16 -18.22 -9.36
CA ALA A 60 -16.16 -17.91 -8.33
C ALA A 60 -16.74 -16.48 -8.46
N LEU A 61 -16.02 -15.57 -9.15
CA LEU A 61 -16.52 -14.24 -9.49
C LEU A 61 -17.36 -14.25 -10.79
N SER A 62 -17.20 -15.27 -11.63
CA SER A 62 -18.07 -15.49 -12.77
C SER A 62 -19.46 -15.90 -12.28
N ALA A 63 -20.36 -14.93 -12.16
CA ALA A 63 -21.78 -15.23 -12.06
C ALA A 63 -22.18 -16.04 -13.29
N ASP A 64 -22.88 -17.16 -13.07
CA ASP A 64 -23.51 -17.93 -14.14
C ASP A 64 -24.35 -16.93 -14.96
N GLN A 65 -23.88 -16.60 -16.18
CA GLN A 65 -24.67 -15.74 -17.04
C GLN A 65 -25.95 -16.51 -17.33
N PRO A 66 -27.14 -16.01 -16.93
CA PRO A 66 -28.37 -16.68 -17.31
C PRO A 66 -28.36 -16.74 -18.83
N SER A 67 -28.36 -17.97 -19.34
CA SER A 67 -28.54 -18.24 -20.76
C SER A 67 -29.66 -17.33 -21.27
N PRO A 68 -29.56 -16.69 -22.46
CA PRO A 68 -30.60 -15.80 -22.99
C PRO A 68 -31.96 -16.52 -23.24
N HIS A 69 -32.10 -17.77 -22.84
CA HIS A 69 -33.27 -18.60 -23.06
C HIS A 69 -33.92 -18.96 -21.73
N LYS A 70 -34.87 -18.09 -21.38
CA LYS A 70 -36.11 -18.40 -20.66
C LYS A 70 -35.96 -18.96 -19.25
N GLN A 71 -36.06 -18.07 -18.27
CA GLN A 71 -36.66 -18.41 -16.98
C GLN A 71 -38.09 -17.86 -16.97
N PRO A 72 -39.13 -18.67 -17.24
CA PRO A 72 -40.49 -18.20 -17.08
C PRO A 72 -40.76 -17.91 -15.61
N SER A 73 -41.15 -16.66 -15.33
CA SER A 73 -41.62 -16.23 -14.03
C SER A 73 -42.92 -16.97 -13.70
N GLN A 74 -42.88 -17.92 -12.76
CA GLN A 74 -44.08 -18.59 -12.22
C GLN A 74 -44.88 -17.70 -11.25
N ALA A 75 -44.54 -16.41 -11.13
CA ALA A 75 -45.24 -15.50 -10.23
C ALA A 75 -46.51 -14.85 -10.84
N SER A 76 -46.89 -15.21 -12.07
CA SER A 76 -48.05 -14.61 -12.77
C SER A 76 -49.19 -15.58 -13.05
N GLU A 77 -49.08 -16.85 -12.66
CA GLU A 77 -50.07 -17.90 -12.95
C GLU A 77 -51.00 -18.16 -11.75
N GLY A 78 -51.53 -17.08 -11.19
CA GLY A 78 -52.35 -17.13 -9.98
C GLY A 78 -53.24 -15.89 -9.83
N ARG A 79 -54.17 -15.69 -10.78
CA ARG A 79 -55.36 -14.85 -10.57
C ARG A 79 -56.55 -15.38 -11.35
#